data_AF-A0A644YSB2-F1
#
_entry.id   AF-A0A644YSB2-F1
#
_cell.length_a   1.000
_cell.length_b   1.000
_cell.length_c   1.000
_cell.angle_alpha   90.00
_cell.angle_beta   90.00
_cell.angle_gamma   90.00
#
_symmetry.space_group_name_H-M   'P 1'
#
loop_
_entity.id
_entity.type
_entity.pdbx_description
1 polymer ?
#
loop_
_entity_poly.entity_id
_entity_poly.type
_entity_poly.pdbx_seq_one_letter_code
_entity_poly.pdbx_strand_id
1 'polypeptide(L)' 'MTTVKHSELQNSTSKRIVEIRAAWSIAERTDPTGRLIYAGFWLPDTRANRSALGAVIETGNDVYGVGTHWIEEREV' A
#
# COMPACT_ATOMS: atom_id res chain seq x y z
N MET A 1 19.62 3.20 -51.88
CA MET A 1 19.73 2.22 -50.78
C MET A 1 19.98 3.01 -49.51
N THR A 2 18.93 3.26 -48.72
CA THR A 2 19.06 3.99 -47.44
C THR A 2 18.58 3.04 -46.35
N THR A 3 19.54 2.43 -45.66
CA THR A 3 19.27 1.47 -44.58
C THR A 3 18.82 2.24 -43.35
N VAL A 4 17.54 2.11 -43.00
CA VAL A 4 17.03 2.52 -41.68
C VAL A 4 17.61 1.55 -40.66
N LYS A 5 18.40 2.05 -39.71
CA LYS A 5 18.87 1.27 -38.57
C LYS A 5 17.68 0.94 -37.67
N HIS A 6 17.26 -0.32 -37.72
CA HIS A 6 16.43 -0.94 -36.70
C HIS A 6 17.16 -0.96 -35.35
N SER A 7 16.34 -1.05 -34.29
CA SER A 7 16.66 -1.48 -32.92
C SER A 7 17.21 -0.44 -31.95
N GLU A 8 16.30 0.35 -31.35
CA GLU A 8 16.36 0.72 -29.93
C GLU A 8 14.91 0.84 -29.39
N LEU A 9 14.18 -0.28 -29.38
CA LEU A 9 12.96 -0.36 -28.57
C LEU A 9 13.41 -0.67 -27.14
N GLN A 10 13.43 0.39 -26.35
CA GLN A 10 13.80 0.42 -24.95
C GLN A 10 13.00 -0.64 -24.17
N ASN A 11 13.74 -1.48 -23.44
CA ASN A 11 13.21 -2.48 -22.54
C ASN A 11 12.57 -1.78 -21.33
N SER A 12 11.32 -1.34 -21.49
CA SER A 12 10.54 -0.71 -20.42
C SER A 12 10.15 -1.78 -19.41
N THR A 13 10.96 -1.96 -18.37
CA THR A 13 10.55 -2.68 -17.17
C THR A 13 9.37 -1.92 -16.57
N SER A 14 8.15 -2.42 -16.75
CA SER A 14 6.94 -1.81 -16.21
C SER A 14 7.14 -1.62 -14.70
N LYS A 15 7.06 -0.37 -14.23
CA LYS A 15 7.21 -0.05 -12.82
C LYS A 15 6.08 -0.75 -12.06
N ARG A 16 6.42 -1.62 -11.10
CA ARG A 16 5.40 -2.29 -10.27
C ARG A 16 4.55 -1.23 -9.58
N ILE A 17 3.24 -1.38 -9.69
CA ILE A 17 2.30 -0.53 -8.96
C ILE A 17 2.12 -1.20 -7.60
N VAL A 18 2.50 -0.49 -6.54
CA VAL A 18 2.36 -0.94 -5.17
C VAL A 18 1.27 -0.13 -4.52
N GLU A 19 0.44 -0.77 -3.72
CA GLU A 19 -0.50 -0.11 -2.82
C GLU A 19 -0.15 -0.40 -1.36
N ILE A 20 -0.45 0.55 -0.49
CA ILE A 20 -0.18 0.50 0.94
C ILE A 20 -1.47 0.76 1.74
N ARG A 21 -1.55 0.20 2.95
CA ARG A 21 -2.54 0.58 3.96
C ARG A 21 -1.98 0.48 5.37
N ALA A 22 -2.47 1.32 6.27
CA ALA A 22 -2.26 1.12 7.71
C ALA A 22 -3.27 0.08 8.21
N ALA A 23 -2.83 -0.78 9.12
CA ALA A 23 -3.64 -1.85 9.70
C ALA A 23 -3.40 -1.97 11.21
N TRP A 24 -4.42 -2.48 11.91
CA TRP A 24 -4.41 -2.81 13.33
C TRP A 24 -5.09 -4.15 13.55
N SER A 25 -4.65 -4.89 14.56
CA SER A 25 -5.41 -6.04 15.05
C SER A 25 -6.57 -5.48 15.88
N ILE A 26 -7.77 -5.40 15.30
CA ILE A 26 -8.96 -5.14 16.11
C ILE A 26 -9.33 -6.45 16.78
N ALA A 27 -9.01 -6.58 18.07
CA ALA A 27 -9.44 -7.72 18.86
C ALA A 27 -10.96 -7.91 18.69
N GLU A 28 -11.37 -9.15 18.45
CA GLU A 28 -12.77 -9.56 18.34
C GLU A 28 -13.52 -9.13 17.06
N ARG A 29 -12.88 -8.44 16.10
CA ARG A 29 -13.49 -8.21 14.77
C ARG A 29 -12.87 -9.10 13.71
N THR A 30 -13.66 -10.07 13.25
CA THR A 30 -13.31 -10.92 12.12
C THR A 30 -14.37 -10.88 11.02
N ASP A 31 -13.96 -11.12 9.78
CA ASP A 31 -14.86 -11.33 8.66
C ASP A 31 -15.57 -12.70 8.80
N PRO A 32 -16.53 -13.04 7.91
CA PRO A 32 -17.22 -14.34 7.96
C PRO A 32 -16.31 -15.57 7.81
N THR A 33 -15.05 -15.40 7.41
CA THR A 33 -14.04 -16.46 7.29
C THR A 33 -13.14 -16.56 8.53
N GLY A 34 -13.36 -15.72 9.55
CA GLY A 34 -12.57 -15.68 10.76
C GLY A 34 -11.27 -14.88 10.64
N ARG A 35 -11.06 -14.13 9.53
CA ARG A 35 -9.89 -13.26 9.37
C ARG A 35 -10.12 -11.93 10.06
N LEU A 36 -9.10 -11.40 10.74
CA LEU A 36 -9.19 -10.08 11.36
C LEU A 36 -9.63 -9.02 10.34
N ILE A 37 -10.59 -8.19 10.71
CA ILE A 37 -11.00 -7.03 9.90
C ILE A 37 -10.05 -5.88 10.22
N TYR A 38 -9.28 -5.50 9.21
CA TYR A 38 -8.41 -4.33 9.26
C TYR A 38 -9.18 -3.11 8.77
N ALA A 39 -9.19 -2.03 9.56
CA ALA A 39 -9.75 -0.75 9.15
C ALA A 39 -8.74 -0.02 8.25
N GLY A 40 -9.08 0.21 6.97
CA GLY A 40 -8.25 0.99 6.05
C GLY A 40 -8.53 0.71 4.58
N PHE A 41 -8.25 1.69 3.73
CA PHE A 41 -8.29 1.55 2.27
C PHE A 41 -6.87 1.39 1.73
N TRP A 42 -6.74 0.58 0.68
CA TRP A 42 -5.50 0.50 -0.10
C TRP A 42 -5.33 1.78 -0.92
N LEU A 43 -4.15 2.37 -0.86
CA LEU A 43 -3.79 3.59 -1.57
C LEU A 43 -2.51 3.35 -2.38
N PRO A 44 -2.34 3.94 -3.57
CA PRO A 44 -1.07 3.85 -4.30
C PRO A 44 0.11 4.30 -3.44
N ASP A 45 1.24 3.61 -3.51
CA ASP A 45 2.45 3.98 -2.77
C ASP A 45 3.09 5.24 -3.34
N THR A 46 2.63 6.39 -2.84
CA THR A 46 3.15 7.72 -3.15
C THR A 46 3.57 8.41 -1.87
N ARG A 47 4.51 9.37 -1.97
CA ARG A 47 4.93 10.19 -0.83
C ARG A 47 3.74 10.91 -0.16
N ALA A 48 2.77 11.37 -0.95
CA ALA A 48 1.57 12.02 -0.45
C ALA A 48 0.71 11.03 0.37
N ASN A 49 0.49 9.83 -0.15
CA ASN A 49 -0.28 8.80 0.55
C ASN A 49 0.44 8.27 1.80
N ARG A 50 1.77 8.11 1.78
CA ARG A 50 2.55 7.78 2.99
C ARG A 50 2.43 8.86 4.08
N SER A 51 2.41 10.13 3.68
CA SER A 51 2.23 11.24 4.63
C SER A 51 0.82 11.25 5.22
N ALA A 52 -0.21 11.04 4.39
CA ALA A 52 -1.59 10.92 4.85
C ALA A 52 -1.79 9.70 5.77
N LEU A 53 -1.14 8.57 5.46
CA LEU A 53 -1.12 7.39 6.32
C LEU A 53 -0.56 7.68 7.72
N GLY A 54 0.45 8.56 7.81
CA GLY A 54 1.02 8.99 9.08
C GLY A 54 -0.02 9.66 10.00
N ALA A 55 -0.87 10.53 9.45
CA ALA A 55 -1.95 11.17 10.20
C ALA A 55 -3.03 10.16 10.63
N VAL A 56 -3.34 9.17 9.79
CA VAL A 56 -4.24 8.07 10.13
C VAL A 56 -3.66 7.22 11.27
N ILE A 57 -2.37 6.93 11.23
CA ILE A 57 -1.66 6.21 12.30
C ILE A 57 -1.69 7.00 13.60
N GLU A 58 -1.41 8.29 13.57
CA GLU A 58 -1.43 9.15 14.75
C GLU A 58 -2.80 9.09 15.43
N THR A 59 -3.87 9.31 14.66
CA THR A 59 -5.25 9.24 15.16
C THR A 59 -5.61 7.82 15.64
N GLY A 60 -5.18 6.79 14.90
CA GLY A 60 -5.45 5.39 15.26
C GLY A 60 -4.72 4.95 16.52
N ASN A 61 -3.53 5.49 16.80
CA ASN A 61 -2.77 5.19 18.02
C ASN A 61 -3.49 5.71 19.28
N ASP A 62 -4.27 6.79 19.19
CA ASP A 62 -5.08 7.26 20.32
C ASP A 62 -6.17 6.24 20.73
N VAL A 63 -6.63 5.42 19.79
CA VAL A 63 -7.68 4.41 20.01
C VAL A 63 -7.09 3.04 20.34
N TYR A 64 -6.07 2.62 19.59
CA TYR A 64 -5.55 1.25 19.62
C TYR A 64 -4.18 1.13 20.31
N GLY A 65 -3.59 2.24 20.75
CA GLY A 65 -2.28 2.28 21.38
C GLY A 65 -1.14 2.49 20.38
N VAL A 66 -0.10 3.22 20.82
CA VAL A 66 1.12 3.44 20.03
C VAL A 66 1.84 2.12 19.79
N GLY A 67 2.27 1.90 18.55
CA GLY A 67 3.07 0.72 18.17
C GLY A 67 2.26 -0.56 17.94
N THR A 68 0.92 -0.49 17.96
CA THR A 68 0.03 -1.64 17.65
C THR A 68 -0.39 -1.69 16.18
N HIS A 69 0.01 -0.70 15.39
CA HIS A 69 -0.22 -0.64 13.95
C HIS A 69 0.92 -1.31 13.16
N TRP A 70 0.63 -1.71 11.92
CA TRP A 70 1.63 -2.04 10.91
C TRP A 70 1.19 -1.51 9.54
N ILE A 71 2.13 -1.47 8.59
CA ILE A 71 1.84 -1.15 7.19
C ILE A 71 1.81 -2.44 6.39
N GLU A 72 0.77 -2.62 5.60
CA GLU A 72 0.71 -3.67 4.60
C GLU A 72 1.00 -3.10 3.22
N GLU A 73 1.62 -3.90 2.36
CA GLU A 73 1.92 -3.57 0.98
C GLU A 73 1.40 -4.69 0.06
N ARG A 74 0.89 -4.33 -1.12
CA ARG A 74 0.49 -5.29 -2.15
C ARG A 74 0.89 -4.80 -3.54
N GLU A 75 1.24 -5.74 -4.41
CA GLU A 75 1.37 -5.49 -5.85
C GLU A 75 -0.01 -5.62 -6.51
N VAL A 76 -0.28 -4.72 -7.46
CA VAL A 76 -1.49 -4.72 -8.30
C VAL A 76 -1.16 -4.85 -9.78
#